data_AF-A0A3D1IJ09-F1
#
_entry.id   AF-A0A3D1IJ09-F1
#
_cell.length_a   1.000
_cell.length_b   1.000
_cell.length_c   1.000
_cell.angle_alpha   90.00
_cell.angle_beta   90.00
_cell.angle_gamma   90.00
#
_symmetry.space_group_name_H-M   'P 1'
#
loop_
_entity.id
_entity.type
_entity.pdbx_description
1 polymer ?
#
loop_
_entity_poly.entity_id
_entity_poly.type
_entity_poly.pdbx_seq_one_letter_code
_entity_poly.pdbx_strand_id
1 'polypeptide(L)'
;LRSVRWRIDTPTHPAVAHAPAAIPFDLEETQPAALARLLAEHDLKPNMAVELVEQAAERRRDIPTEDALAWAYYRAGRLDEAAAAATRALRTGTRDRRVLYHAAAIQHALRDELSVAD
;
A
#
# COMPACT_ATOMS: atom_id res chain seq x y z
N LEU A 1 -41.01 -33.49 -32.11
CA LEU A 1 -40.13 -32.88 -31.09
C LEU A 1 -38.96 -33.84 -30.87
N ARG A 2 -37.79 -33.58 -31.49
CA ARG A 2 -36.61 -34.45 -31.42
C ARG A 2 -35.67 -33.89 -30.34
N SER A 3 -35.49 -34.64 -29.26
CA SER A 3 -34.53 -34.30 -28.21
C SER A 3 -33.11 -34.58 -28.70
N VAL A 4 -32.33 -33.53 -28.93
CA VAL A 4 -30.89 -33.64 -29.20
C VAL A 4 -30.20 -33.85 -27.85
N ARG A 5 -29.73 -35.06 -27.59
CA ARG A 5 -28.89 -35.37 -26.43
C ARG A 5 -27.45 -35.11 -26.81
N TRP A 6 -26.91 -33.97 -26.41
CA TRP A 6 -25.49 -33.67 -26.55
C TRP A 6 -24.69 -34.62 -25.65
N ARG A 7 -23.91 -35.50 -26.27
CA ARG A 7 -22.95 -36.37 -25.60
C ARG A 7 -21.60 -35.66 -25.71
N ILE A 8 -21.08 -35.16 -24.60
CA ILE A 8 -19.74 -34.58 -24.56
C ILE A 8 -18.77 -35.76 -24.42
N ASP A 9 -18.13 -36.15 -25.53
CA ASP A 9 -16.95 -37.01 -25.48
C ASP A 9 -15.80 -36.17 -24.92
N THR A 10 -15.42 -36.41 -23.66
CA THR A 10 -14.20 -35.83 -23.10
C THR A 10 -13.01 -36.68 -23.56
N PRO A 11 -12.03 -36.13 -24.30
CA PRO A 11 -10.81 -36.87 -24.56
C PRO A 11 -10.08 -37.08 -23.23
N THR A 12 -9.82 -38.34 -22.89
CA THR A 12 -8.88 -38.71 -21.82
C THR A 12 -7.50 -38.20 -22.19
N HIS A 13 -7.15 -37.01 -21.70
CA HIS A 13 -5.76 -36.56 -21.65
C HIS A 13 -5.01 -37.46 -20.65
N PRO A 14 -3.81 -37.96 -20.98
CA PRO A 14 -2.97 -38.60 -19.98
C PRO A 14 -2.71 -37.59 -18.86
N ALA A 15 -2.90 -38.03 -17.62
CA ALA A 15 -2.65 -37.23 -16.43
C ALA A 15 -1.16 -36.85 -16.37
N VAL A 16 -0.80 -35.73 -17.00
CA VAL A 16 0.42 -35.03 -16.65
C VAL A 16 0.16 -34.52 -15.24
N ALA A 17 0.85 -35.10 -14.26
CA ALA A 17 0.86 -34.62 -12.90
C ALA A 17 1.48 -33.22 -12.89
N HIS A 18 0.66 -32.21 -13.20
CA HIS A 18 0.94 -30.85 -12.78
C HIS A 18 0.67 -30.87 -11.28
N ALA A 19 1.71 -31.14 -10.49
CA ALA A 19 1.72 -30.67 -9.11
C ALA A 19 1.22 -29.22 -9.19
N PRO A 20 0.13 -28.83 -8.51
CA PRO A 20 -0.24 -27.43 -8.51
C PRO A 20 0.98 -26.72 -7.97
N ALA A 21 1.68 -25.98 -8.84
CA ALA A 21 2.54 -24.92 -8.39
C ALA A 21 1.63 -24.11 -7.48
N ALA A 22 1.84 -24.24 -6.18
CA ALA A 22 1.15 -23.43 -5.20
C ALA A 22 1.33 -22.02 -5.75
N ILE A 23 0.26 -21.38 -6.22
CA ILE A 23 0.32 -19.95 -6.48
C ILE A 23 0.79 -19.43 -5.13
N PRO A 24 1.97 -18.82 -5.01
CA PRO A 24 2.21 -17.98 -3.86
C PRO A 24 1.32 -16.78 -4.14
N PHE A 25 0.03 -16.95 -3.88
CA PHE A 25 -0.75 -15.85 -3.37
C PHE A 25 0.02 -15.59 -2.08
N ASP A 26 0.83 -14.53 -2.06
CA ASP A 26 1.20 -13.91 -0.80
C ASP A 26 -0.12 -13.69 -0.09
N LEU A 27 -0.53 -14.67 0.73
CA LEU A 27 -1.76 -14.67 1.49
C LEU A 27 -1.51 -13.64 2.56
N GLU A 28 -1.77 -12.39 2.19
CA GLU A 28 -1.82 -11.21 3.05
C GLU A 28 -0.94 -11.38 4.28
N GLU A 29 0.38 -11.48 4.07
CA GLU A 29 1.31 -11.11 5.12
C GLU A 29 0.81 -9.72 5.53
N THR A 30 0.24 -9.58 6.73
CA THR A 30 -0.53 -8.40 7.13
C THR A 30 0.31 -7.20 6.79
N GLN A 31 0.03 -6.54 5.66
CA GLN A 31 1.07 -5.74 5.03
C GLN A 31 1.35 -4.63 6.03
N PRO A 32 2.55 -4.56 6.63
CA PRO A 32 2.77 -3.66 7.74
C PRO A 32 2.50 -2.21 7.31
N ALA A 33 2.74 -1.90 6.03
CA ALA A 33 2.29 -0.67 5.37
C ALA A 33 0.76 -0.51 5.30
N ALA A 34 -0.02 -1.56 5.00
CA ALA A 34 -1.49 -1.50 4.99
C ALA A 34 -2.09 -1.37 6.40
N LEU A 35 -1.50 -2.04 7.41
CA LEU A 35 -1.90 -1.92 8.81
C LEU A 35 -1.52 -0.55 9.38
N ALA A 36 -0.31 -0.08 9.13
CA ALA A 36 0.13 1.26 9.50
C ALA A 36 -0.73 2.33 8.81
N ARG A 37 -1.07 2.13 7.53
CA ARG A 37 -2.00 2.99 6.81
C ARG A 37 -3.38 3.00 7.47
N LEU A 38 -3.94 1.85 7.84
CA LEU A 38 -5.23 1.78 8.55
C LEU A 38 -5.18 2.54 9.89
N LEU A 39 -4.11 2.35 10.66
CA LEU A 39 -3.92 3.03 11.94
C LEU A 39 -3.77 4.55 11.74
N ALA A 40 -2.98 4.97 10.75
CA ALA A 40 -2.78 6.37 10.42
C ALA A 40 -4.04 7.03 9.83
N GLU A 41 -4.83 6.35 9.00
CA GLU A 41 -6.11 6.86 8.49
C GLU A 41 -7.10 7.14 9.64
N HIS A 42 -7.12 6.28 10.66
CA HIS A 42 -8.03 6.39 11.80
C HIS A 42 -7.50 7.18 13.01
N ASP A 43 -6.30 7.79 12.90
CA ASP A 43 -5.62 8.50 14.01
C ASP A 43 -5.32 7.64 15.24
N LEU A 44 -5.25 6.33 15.05
CA LEU A 44 -5.09 5.39 16.14
C LEU A 44 -3.59 5.16 16.38
N LYS A 45 -3.09 5.63 17.52
CA LYS A 45 -1.71 5.38 18.00
C LYS A 45 -0.64 5.77 16.96
N PRO A 46 -0.46 7.08 16.67
CA PRO A 46 0.45 7.56 15.63
C PRO A 46 1.88 7.02 15.76
N ASN A 47 2.40 6.92 16.99
CA ASN A 47 3.74 6.38 17.23
C ASN A 47 3.88 4.91 16.83
N MET A 48 2.85 4.10 17.11
CA MET A 48 2.83 2.69 16.72
C MET A 48 2.71 2.52 15.20
N ALA A 49 1.94 3.40 14.54
CA ALA A 49 1.85 3.41 13.08
C ALA A 49 3.21 3.72 12.43
N VAL A 50 3.95 4.68 13.00
CA VAL A 50 5.32 5.02 12.58
C VAL A 50 6.27 3.83 12.73
N GLU A 51 6.33 3.19 13.90
CA GLU A 51 7.20 2.03 14.12
C GLU A 51 6.93 0.90 13.12
N LEU A 52 5.66 0.59 12.87
CA LEU A 52 5.26 -0.47 11.96
C LEU A 52 5.64 -0.17 10.51
N VAL A 53 5.48 1.08 10.07
CA VAL A 53 5.81 1.45 8.68
C VAL A 53 7.30 1.69 8.47
N GLU A 54 8.05 2.11 9.50
CA GLU A 54 9.52 2.14 9.47
C GLU A 54 10.08 0.72 9.28
N GLN A 55 9.57 -0.26 10.04
CA GLN A 55 9.93 -1.68 9.87
C GLN A 55 9.54 -2.21 8.49
N ALA A 56 8.39 -1.78 7.94
CA ALA A 56 8.00 -2.13 6.57
C ALA A 56 9.00 -1.56 5.54
N ALA A 57 9.41 -0.30 5.72
CA ALA A 57 10.32 0.42 4.84
C ALA A 57 11.75 -0.14 4.87
N GLU A 58 12.16 -0.83 5.94
CA GLU A 58 13.42 -1.59 5.96
C GLU A 58 13.40 -2.77 5.00
N ARG A 59 12.24 -3.43 4.86
CA ARG A 59 12.08 -4.61 3.99
C ARG A 59 11.86 -4.21 2.53
N ARG A 60 11.07 -3.16 2.28
CA ARG A 60 10.74 -2.70 0.93
C ARG A 60 10.43 -1.20 0.89
N ARG A 61 11.03 -0.49 -0.06
CA ARG A 61 10.81 0.95 -0.30
C ARG A 61 10.14 1.22 -1.64
N ASP A 62 8.97 0.61 -1.83
CA ASP A 62 8.10 0.89 -2.98
C ASP A 62 7.24 2.15 -2.72
N ILE A 63 6.56 2.61 -3.77
CA ILE A 63 5.72 3.81 -3.72
C ILE A 63 4.65 3.71 -2.61
N PRO A 64 3.90 2.59 -2.47
CA PRO A 64 2.90 2.46 -1.41
C PRO A 64 3.50 2.50 0.00
N THR A 65 4.68 1.92 0.21
CA THR A 65 5.33 1.93 1.54
C THR A 65 5.85 3.32 1.88
N GLU A 66 6.44 4.04 0.92
CA GLU A 66 6.88 5.43 1.14
C GLU A 66 5.69 6.40 1.35
N ASP A 67 4.54 6.16 0.70
CA ASP A 67 3.31 6.92 0.95
C ASP A 67 2.75 6.66 2.37
N ALA A 68 2.69 5.38 2.78
CA ALA A 68 2.27 5.03 4.14
C ALA A 68 3.20 5.63 5.20
N LEU A 69 4.51 5.65 4.94
CA LEU A 69 5.52 6.27 5.81
C LEU A 69 5.28 7.79 5.93
N ALA A 70 5.04 8.46 4.80
CA ALA A 70 4.73 9.88 4.77
C ALA A 70 3.48 10.22 5.58
N TRP A 71 2.42 9.43 5.39
CA TRP A 71 1.15 9.64 6.09
C TRP A 71 1.26 9.35 7.59
N ALA A 72 1.99 8.31 8.00
CA ALA A 72 2.21 8.03 9.42
C ALA A 72 3.00 9.15 10.12
N TYR A 73 4.07 9.65 9.50
CA TYR A 73 4.82 10.79 10.04
C TYR A 73 3.97 12.05 10.12
N TYR A 74 3.14 12.31 9.11
CA TYR A 74 2.21 13.44 9.12
C TYR A 74 1.26 13.38 10.31
N ARG A 75 0.64 12.22 10.57
CA ARG A 75 -0.25 12.02 11.73
C ARG A 75 0.48 12.08 13.07
N ALA A 76 1.77 11.78 13.09
CA ALA A 76 2.63 11.94 14.26
C ALA A 76 3.15 13.38 14.46
N GLY A 77 2.83 14.33 13.56
CA GLY A 77 3.32 15.71 13.62
C GLY A 77 4.78 15.88 13.17
N ARG A 78 5.40 14.84 12.60
CA ARG A 78 6.78 14.83 12.10
C ARG A 78 6.81 15.33 10.65
N LEU A 79 6.56 16.63 10.47
CA LEU A 79 6.27 17.23 9.14
C LEU A 79 7.46 17.19 8.17
N ASP A 80 8.68 17.38 8.66
CA ASP A 80 9.90 17.29 7.84
C ASP A 80 10.11 15.87 7.29
N GLU A 81 10.00 14.85 8.15
CA GLU A 81 10.14 13.46 7.72
C GLU A 81 8.99 13.02 6.80
N ALA A 82 7.78 13.52 7.05
CA ALA A 82 6.62 13.32 6.20
C ALA A 82 6.87 13.88 4.79
N ALA A 83 7.39 15.10 4.68
CA ALA A 83 7.69 15.74 3.39
C ALA A 83 8.78 14.98 2.60
N ALA A 84 9.81 14.49 3.29
CA ALA A 84 10.85 13.68 2.66
C ALA A 84 10.31 12.35 2.13
N ALA A 85 9.45 11.67 2.89
CA ALA A 85 8.81 10.42 2.47
C ALA A 85 7.82 10.64 1.31
N ALA A 86 6.99 11.69 1.37
CA ALA A 86 6.07 12.04 0.29
C ALA A 86 6.81 12.30 -1.03
N THR A 87 7.97 12.98 -0.96
CA THR A 87 8.82 13.22 -2.13
C THR A 87 9.31 11.90 -2.74
N ARG A 88 9.68 10.91 -1.92
CA ARG A 88 10.09 9.57 -2.40
C ARG A 88 8.92 8.82 -3.02
N ALA A 89 7.73 8.90 -2.44
CA ALA A 89 6.51 8.31 -2.98
C ALA A 89 6.13 8.88 -4.36
N LEU A 90 6.39 10.18 -4.58
CA LEU A 90 6.09 10.87 -5.84
C LEU A 90 7.20 10.73 -6.91
N ARG A 91 8.36 10.14 -6.60
CA ARG A 91 9.55 10.12 -7.47
C ARG A 91 9.29 9.58 -8.89
N THR A 92 8.33 8.68 -9.04
CA THR A 92 7.99 8.05 -10.34
C THR A 92 6.85 8.76 -11.08
N GLY A 93 6.29 9.83 -10.52
CA GLY A 93 5.14 10.54 -11.08
C GLY A 93 3.83 9.74 -10.99
N THR A 94 3.59 9.07 -9.87
CA THR A 94 2.36 8.29 -9.64
C THR A 94 1.11 9.13 -9.89
N ARG A 95 0.09 8.50 -10.51
CA ARG A 95 -1.25 9.07 -10.70
C ARG A 95 -2.25 8.58 -9.67
N ASP A 96 -1.78 7.86 -8.65
CA ASP A 96 -2.64 7.44 -7.55
C ASP A 96 -3.16 8.67 -6.82
N ARG A 97 -4.48 8.86 -6.87
CA ARG A 97 -5.17 10.00 -6.26
C ARG A 97 -4.94 10.08 -4.75
N ARG A 98 -4.73 8.96 -4.07
CA ARG A 98 -4.48 8.93 -2.62
C ARG A 98 -3.10 9.46 -2.29
N VAL A 99 -2.07 8.98 -2.98
CA VAL A 99 -0.70 9.46 -2.78
C VAL A 99 -0.60 10.96 -3.05
N LEU A 100 -1.26 11.43 -4.12
CA LEU A 100 -1.34 12.84 -4.44
C LEU A 100 -2.07 13.65 -3.35
N TYR A 101 -3.15 13.11 -2.79
CA TYR A 101 -3.89 13.75 -1.71
C TYR A 101 -3.05 13.85 -0.42
N HIS A 102 -2.38 12.78 0.00
CA HIS A 102 -1.50 12.79 1.17
C HIS A 102 -0.37 13.80 1.02
N ALA A 103 0.29 13.80 -0.15
CA ALA A 103 1.35 14.76 -0.43
C ALA A 103 0.85 16.21 -0.37
N ALA A 104 -0.34 16.50 -0.91
CA ALA A 104 -0.93 17.83 -0.83
C ALA A 104 -1.25 18.25 0.61
N ALA A 105 -1.78 17.34 1.43
CA ALA A 105 -2.07 17.61 2.84
C ALA A 105 -0.80 17.91 3.64
N ILE A 106 0.27 17.13 3.43
CA ILE A 106 1.57 17.35 4.06
C ILE A 106 2.15 18.70 3.66
N GLN A 107 2.12 19.04 2.37
CA GLN A 107 2.63 20.33 1.87
C GLN A 107 1.85 21.52 2.43
N HIS A 108 0.53 21.38 2.60
CA HIS A 108 -0.28 22.43 3.21
C HIS A 108 0.12 22.65 4.67
N ALA A 109 0.24 21.58 5.46
CA ALA A 109 0.62 21.69 6.86
C ALA A 109 2.03 22.27 7.05
N LEU A 110 2.99 21.89 6.19
CA LEU A 110 4.34 22.44 6.22
C LEU A 110 4.35 23.95 5.94
N ARG A 111 3.52 24.42 5.00
CA ARG A 111 3.37 25.86 4.74
C ARG A 111 2.78 26.60 5.92
N ASP A 112 1.79 26.02 6.58
CA ASP A 112 1.14 26.62 7.73
C ASP A 112 2.12 26.72 8.91
N GLU A 113 2.94 25.69 9.15
CA GLU A 113 3.98 25.71 10.18
C GLU A 113 5.04 26.79 9.91
N LEU A 114 5.52 26.90 8.67
CA LEU A 114 6.46 27.95 8.27
C LEU A 114 5.86 29.36 8.43
N SER A 115 4.57 29.54 8.17
CA SER A 115 3.89 30.83 8.31
C SER A 115 3.69 31.27 9.77
N VAL A 116 3.74 30.35 10.73
CA VAL A 116 3.61 30.66 12.18
C VAL A 116 4.97 30.99 12.80
N ALA A 117 6.06 30.59 12.17
CA ALA A 117 7.42 30.84 12.62
C ALA A 117 7.94 32.26 12.28
N ASP A 118 7.24 33.00 11.41
CA ASP A 118 7.51 34.40 11.04
C ASP A 118 6.71 35.40 11.92
#